data_AF-A0A4Y2U1M5-F1
#
_entry.id   AF-A0A4Y2U1M5-F1
#
_cell.length_a   1.000
_cell.length_b   1.000
_cell.length_c   1.000
_cell.angle_alpha   90.00
_cell.angle_beta   90.00
_cell.angle_gamma   90.00
#
_symmetry.space_group_name_H-M   'P 1'
#
loop_
_entity.id
_entity.type
_entity.pdbx_description
1 polymer ?
#
loop_
_entity_poly.entity_id
_entity_poly.type
_entity_poly.pdbx_seq_one_letter_code
_entity_poly.pdbx_strand_id
1 'polypeptide(L)'
;MVWDVCSWRDIGPLIRLETTLTGNRYLSILPDHLHSFMSIVHSDRLGQFQQDNATIATKWLQEHSSDFRRFHWPPKSPEMNIIEDIRDALLHAVDNRSPPPHTPMDLWTVLKDEWCELPLR
;
A
#
# COMPACT_ATOMS: atom_id res chain seq x y z
N MET A 1 3.65 7.06 -10.57
CA MET A 1 2.74 6.84 -9.41
C MET A 1 3.03 5.45 -8.87
N VAL A 2 2.83 5.21 -7.58
CA VAL A 2 3.00 3.88 -6.97
C VAL A 2 1.71 3.50 -6.25
N TRP A 3 1.46 2.20 -6.14
CA TRP A 3 0.48 1.64 -5.22
C TRP A 3 1.21 0.70 -4.27
N ASP A 4 0.80 0.69 -3.02
CA ASP A 4 1.38 -0.12 -1.97
C ASP A 4 0.31 -0.60 -0.99
N VAL A 5 0.70 -1.59 -0.20
CA VAL A 5 -0.03 -2.04 0.98
C VAL A 5 0.99 -2.46 2.03
N CYS A 6 0.68 -2.20 3.29
CA CYS A 6 1.51 -2.61 4.42
C CYS A 6 0.63 -3.04 5.59
N SER A 7 1.24 -3.74 6.53
CA SER A 7 0.65 -4.04 7.83
C SER A 7 1.68 -3.77 8.92
N TRP A 8 1.26 -3.87 10.17
CA TRP A 8 2.20 -3.82 11.30
C TRP A 8 3.20 -5.00 11.30
N ARG A 9 2.87 -6.12 10.64
CA ARG A 9 3.67 -7.35 10.66
C ARG A 9 4.61 -7.50 9.49
N ASP A 10 4.24 -6.92 8.35
CA ASP A 10 4.94 -7.12 7.09
C ASP A 10 4.69 -5.96 6.13
N ILE A 11 5.67 -5.70 5.29
CA ILE A 11 5.61 -4.74 4.19
C ILE A 11 5.11 -5.47 2.95
N GLY A 12 4.04 -4.98 2.35
CA GLY A 12 3.45 -5.59 1.16
C GLY A 12 4.08 -5.11 -0.14
N PRO A 13 3.53 -5.52 -1.28
CA PRO A 13 4.09 -5.19 -2.59
C PRO A 13 4.03 -3.69 -2.88
N LEU A 14 5.15 -3.12 -3.33
CA LEU A 14 5.21 -1.81 -3.96
C LEU A 14 5.09 -1.98 -5.48
N ILE A 15 4.07 -1.37 -6.08
CA ILE A 15 3.73 -1.54 -7.50
C ILE A 15 3.91 -0.21 -8.23
N ARG A 16 4.77 -0.19 -9.25
CA ARG A 16 4.90 0.95 -10.15
C ARG A 16 3.71 1.03 -11.09
N LEU A 17 3.07 2.20 -11.11
CA LEU A 17 2.03 2.54 -12.06
C LEU A 17 2.62 3.48 -13.13
N GLU A 18 2.65 3.00 -14.37
CA GLU A 18 3.13 3.76 -15.53
C GLU A 18 2.19 4.89 -15.92
N THR A 19 0.90 4.73 -15.62
CA THR A 19 -0.16 5.68 -15.93
C THR A 19 -0.95 6.03 -14.67
N THR A 20 -1.82 7.03 -14.78
CA THR A 20 -2.79 7.37 -13.74
C THR A 20 -3.59 6.13 -13.33
N LEU A 21 -3.78 5.95 -12.02
CA LEU A 21 -4.57 4.86 -11.48
C LEU A 21 -6.04 5.02 -11.88
N THR A 22 -6.50 4.17 -12.79
CA THR A 22 -7.92 4.10 -13.17
C THR A 22 -8.64 3.08 -12.32
N GLY A 23 -9.97 3.17 -12.24
CA GLY A 23 -10.79 2.20 -11.52
C GLY A 23 -10.54 0.74 -11.95
N ASN A 24 -10.41 0.49 -13.25
CA ASN A 24 -10.14 -0.86 -13.77
C ASN A 24 -8.75 -1.37 -13.37
N ARG A 25 -7.73 -0.50 -13.40
CA ARG A 25 -6.37 -0.87 -12.98
C ARG A 25 -6.30 -1.09 -11.47
N TYR A 26 -7.10 -0.35 -10.71
CA TYR A 26 -7.24 -0.60 -9.28
C TYR A 26 -7.89 -1.96 -9.02
N LEU A 27 -8.98 -2.28 -9.73
CA LEU A 27 -9.65 -3.59 -9.60
C LEU A 27 -8.77 -4.77 -10.02
N SER A 28 -7.79 -4.61 -10.90
CA SER A 28 -6.81 -5.68 -11.17
C SER A 28 -5.79 -5.84 -10.06
N ILE A 29 -5.45 -4.76 -9.33
CA ILE A 29 -4.47 -4.82 -8.24
C ILE A 29 -5.04 -5.53 -7.00
N LEU A 30 -6.34 -5.34 -6.72
CA LEU A 30 -6.97 -5.88 -5.51
C LEU A 30 -6.90 -7.42 -5.39
N PRO A 31 -7.33 -8.23 -6.37
CA PRO A 31 -7.23 -9.69 -6.27
C PRO A 31 -5.78 -10.19 -6.37
N ASP A 32 -4.97 -9.60 -7.26
CA ASP A 32 -3.62 -10.11 -7.52
C ASP A 32 -2.66 -9.82 -6.38
N HIS A 33 -2.76 -8.64 -5.78
CA HIS A 33 -1.78 -8.14 -4.80
C HIS A 33 -2.37 -8.00 -3.40
N LEU A 34 -3.53 -7.34 -3.24
CA LEU A 34 -4.10 -7.14 -1.90
C LEU A 34 -4.58 -8.45 -1.28
N HIS A 35 -5.38 -9.24 -2.00
CA HIS A 35 -5.92 -10.49 -1.46
C HIS A 35 -4.83 -11.51 -1.14
N SER A 36 -3.83 -11.62 -2.02
CA SER A 36 -2.63 -12.44 -1.79
C SER A 36 -1.88 -12.01 -0.53
N PHE A 37 -1.63 -10.71 -0.36
CA PHE A 37 -0.95 -10.17 0.82
C PHE A 37 -1.76 -10.38 2.11
N MET A 38 -3.06 -10.11 2.08
CA MET A 38 -3.95 -10.33 3.24
C MET A 38 -4.00 -11.80 3.66
N SER A 39 -3.97 -12.74 2.71
CA SER A 39 -3.94 -14.17 3.01
C SER A 39 -2.66 -14.61 3.71
N ILE A 40 -1.53 -13.95 3.43
CA ILE A 40 -0.22 -14.21 4.06
C ILE A 40 -0.18 -13.62 5.47
N VAL A 41 -0.57 -12.35 5.62
CA VAL A 41 -0.45 -11.62 6.90
C VAL A 41 -1.56 -11.98 7.89
N HIS A 42 -2.76 -12.26 7.39
CA HIS A 42 -3.98 -12.50 8.15
C HIS A 42 -4.63 -13.84 7.77
N SER A 43 -3.89 -14.94 7.99
CA SER A 43 -4.38 -16.29 7.72
C SER A 43 -5.66 -16.68 8.51
N ASP A 44 -5.99 -15.93 9.56
CA ASP A 44 -7.21 -16.09 10.36
C ASP A 44 -8.46 -15.43 9.76
N ARG A 45 -8.32 -14.71 8.63
CA ARG A 45 -9.39 -13.94 7.96
C ARG A 45 -10.02 -12.85 8.83
N LEU A 46 -9.36 -12.45 9.91
CA LEU A 46 -9.80 -11.37 10.79
C LEU A 46 -9.12 -10.04 10.44
N GLY A 47 -8.24 -10.05 9.44
CA GLY A 47 -7.58 -8.86 8.92
C GLY A 47 -8.57 -7.74 8.56
N GLN A 48 -8.19 -6.52 8.88
CA GLN A 48 -8.95 -5.32 8.53
C GLN A 48 -8.16 -4.48 7.55
N PHE A 49 -8.77 -4.13 6.42
CA PHE A 49 -8.14 -3.31 5.39
C PHE A 49 -8.64 -1.86 5.46
N GLN A 50 -7.71 -0.93 5.68
CA GLN A 50 -7.95 0.51 5.64
C GLN A 50 -7.68 1.06 4.24
N GLN A 51 -8.56 1.94 3.75
CA GLN A 51 -8.45 2.62 2.46
C GLN A 51 -9.25 3.93 2.45
N ASP A 52 -9.06 4.74 1.41
CA ASP A 52 -9.54 6.13 1.25
C ASP A 52 -11.04 6.31 0.95
N ASN A 53 -11.82 5.23 1.03
CA ASN A 53 -13.23 5.14 0.66
C ASN A 53 -13.53 5.34 -0.83
N ALA A 54 -12.60 5.03 -1.73
CA ALA A 54 -12.89 4.95 -3.15
C ALA A 54 -14.11 4.03 -3.42
N THR A 55 -15.10 4.52 -4.17
CA THR A 55 -16.36 3.80 -4.44
C THR A 55 -16.12 2.42 -5.06
N ILE A 56 -15.12 2.34 -5.95
CA ILE A 56 -14.76 1.10 -6.66
C ILE A 56 -14.13 0.08 -5.70
N ALA A 57 -13.20 0.53 -4.85
CA ALA A 57 -12.61 -0.28 -3.79
C ALA A 57 -13.69 -0.83 -2.86
N THR A 58 -14.62 0.04 -2.46
CA THR A 58 -15.67 -0.30 -1.49
C THR A 58 -16.58 -1.42 -1.99
N LYS A 59 -17.00 -1.40 -3.26
CA LYS A 59 -17.82 -2.46 -3.83
C LYS A 59 -17.09 -3.80 -3.83
N TRP A 60 -15.85 -3.81 -4.31
CA TRP A 60 -15.04 -5.03 -4.35
C TRP A 60 -14.79 -5.60 -2.95
N LEU A 61 -14.52 -4.75 -1.96
CA LEU A 61 -14.34 -5.17 -0.56
C LEU A 61 -15.62 -5.74 0.06
N GLN A 62 -16.80 -5.26 -0.34
CA GLN A 62 -18.09 -5.82 0.12
C GLN A 62 -18.31 -7.22 -0.44
N GLU A 63 -18.00 -7.43 -1.73
CA GLU A 63 -18.08 -8.74 -2.38
C GLU A 63 -17.15 -9.77 -1.74
N HIS A 64 -16.00 -9.34 -1.19
CA HIS A 64 -14.98 -10.20 -0.57
C HIS A 64 -14.99 -10.13 0.97
N SER A 65 -16.10 -9.70 1.57
CA SER A 65 -16.21 -9.50 3.02
C SER A 65 -16.09 -10.78 3.86
N SER A 66 -16.15 -11.96 3.24
CA SER A 66 -15.87 -13.26 3.88
C SER A 66 -14.39 -13.54 4.11
N ASP A 67 -13.51 -12.88 3.37
CA ASP A 67 -12.07 -13.15 3.40
C ASP A 67 -11.34 -12.18 4.32
N PHE A 68 -11.82 -10.93 4.41
CA PHE A 68 -11.31 -9.91 5.32
C PHE A 68 -12.32 -8.78 5.47
N ARG A 69 -12.16 -7.96 6.51
CA ARG A 69 -13.09 -6.89 6.86
C ARG A 69 -12.59 -5.55 6.35
N ARG A 70 -13.51 -4.67 5.97
CA ARG A 70 -13.18 -3.25 5.74
C ARG A 70 -13.01 -2.56 7.09
N PHE A 71 -11.88 -1.90 7.30
CA PHE A 71 -11.69 -1.02 8.45
C PHE A 71 -12.58 0.22 8.28
N HIS A 72 -13.48 0.46 9.24
CA HIS A 72 -14.30 1.67 9.21
C HIS A 72 -13.54 2.82 9.87
N TRP A 73 -12.93 3.65 9.02
CA TRP A 73 -12.13 4.79 9.45
C TRP A 73 -12.99 6.05 9.69
N PRO A 74 -12.88 6.73 10.85
CA PRO A 74 -13.57 8.00 11.10
C PRO A 74 -13.11 9.12 10.14
N PRO A 75 -14.03 9.96 9.62
CA PRO A 75 -13.63 11.12 8.84
C PRO A 75 -12.69 12.05 9.63
N LYS A 76 -11.70 12.64 8.96
CA LYS A 76 -10.75 13.64 9.50
C LYS A 76 -9.75 13.13 10.55
N SER A 77 -9.53 11.83 10.62
CA SER A 77 -8.35 11.29 11.29
C SER A 77 -7.29 11.00 10.23
N PRO A 78 -6.21 11.79 10.11
CA PRO A 78 -5.00 11.35 9.39
C PRO A 78 -4.04 10.59 10.32
N GLU A 79 -4.13 10.80 11.63
CA GLU A 79 -3.14 10.38 12.65
C GLU A 79 -2.97 8.88 12.86
N MET A 80 -3.93 8.06 12.45
CA MET A 80 -3.79 6.60 12.53
C MET A 80 -3.70 5.98 11.10
N ASN A 81 -3.44 6.80 10.07
CA ASN A 81 -3.11 6.33 8.73
C ASN A 81 -1.59 6.04 8.67
N ILE A 82 -1.21 4.82 9.05
CA ILE A 82 0.19 4.37 9.12
C ILE A 82 0.92 4.56 7.77
N ILE A 83 0.19 4.61 6.65
CA ILE A 83 0.81 4.83 5.35
C ILE A 83 1.44 6.21 5.19
N GLU A 84 0.94 7.24 5.88
CA GLU A 84 1.56 8.57 5.81
C GLU A 84 2.92 8.56 6.52
N ASP A 85 3.01 7.92 7.69
CA ASP A 85 4.29 7.74 8.39
C ASP A 85 5.31 6.97 7.55
N ILE A 86 4.86 5.91 6.87
CA ILE A 86 5.69 5.10 5.97
C ILE A 86 6.13 5.92 4.76
N ARG A 87 5.21 6.70 4.18
CA ARG A 87 5.51 7.55 3.03
C ARG A 87 6.53 8.62 3.39
N ASP A 88 6.41 9.24 4.55
CA ASP A 88 7.36 10.23 5.05
C ASP A 88 8.74 9.60 5.29
N ALA A 89 8.80 8.41 5.90
CA ALA A 89 10.04 7.67 6.09
C ALA A 89 10.70 7.32 4.75
N LEU A 90 9.91 6.87 3.75
CA LEU A 90 10.39 6.52 2.42
C LEU A 90 10.92 7.76 1.68
N LEU A 91 10.22 8.89 1.73
CA LEU A 91 10.67 10.15 1.14
C LEU A 91 12.00 10.59 1.76
N HIS A 92 12.10 10.56 3.09
CA HIS A 92 13.33 10.90 3.79
C HIS A 92 14.49 9.97 3.42
N ALA A 93 14.25 8.67 3.26
CA ALA A 93 15.27 7.71 2.84
C ALA A 93 15.77 7.99 1.41
N VAL A 94 14.85 8.26 0.48
CA VAL A 94 15.17 8.62 -0.91
C VAL A 94 15.99 9.92 -0.96
N ASP A 95 15.61 10.95 -0.20
CA ASP A 95 16.27 12.25 -0.18
C ASP A 95 17.70 12.18 0.38
N ASN A 96 17.96 11.27 1.32
CA ASN A 96 19.29 11.06 1.90
C ASN A 96 20.18 10.12 1.09
N ARG A 97 19.69 9.57 -0.02
CA ARG A 97 20.46 8.60 -0.80
C ARG A 97 21.60 9.27 -1.57
N SER A 98 22.76 8.63 -1.55
CA SER A 98 23.96 9.08 -2.24
C SER A 98 24.53 7.97 -3.14
N PRO A 99 24.64 8.18 -4.46
CA PRO A 99 24.22 9.37 -5.20
C PRO A 99 22.69 9.52 -5.25
N PRO A 100 22.17 10.75 -5.44
CA PRO A 100 20.73 10.96 -5.59
C PRO A 100 20.22 10.31 -6.90
N PRO A 101 18.97 9.85 -6.96
CA PRO A 101 18.41 9.28 -8.18
C PRO A 101 18.30 10.34 -9.28
N HIS A 102 18.85 10.06 -10.46
CA HIS A 102 18.89 11.02 -11.57
C HIS A 102 17.83 10.78 -12.64
N THR A 103 17.30 9.56 -12.71
CA THR A 103 16.24 9.19 -13.66
C THR A 103 15.01 8.62 -12.93
N PRO A 104 13.83 8.61 -13.58
CA PRO A 104 12.65 7.92 -13.02
C PRO A 104 12.88 6.43 -12.75
N MET A 105 13.80 5.79 -13.47
CA MET A 105 14.14 4.39 -13.25
C MET A 105 15.06 4.21 -12.05
N ASP A 106 16.01 5.12 -11.85
CA ASP A 106 16.84 5.16 -10.64
C ASP A 106 15.96 5.40 -9.42
N LEU A 107 15.05 6.38 -9.50
CA LEU A 107 14.09 6.65 -8.43
C LEU A 107 13.24 5.42 -8.12
N TRP A 108 12.76 4.70 -9.13
CA TRP A 108 12.02 3.46 -8.92
C TRP A 108 12.86 2.37 -8.23
N THR A 109 14.14 2.28 -8.56
CA THR A 109 15.05 1.30 -7.97
C THR A 109 15.31 1.64 -6.51
N VAL A 110 15.63 2.91 -6.23
CA VAL A 110 15.77 3.45 -4.89
C VAL A 110 14.52 3.19 -4.04
N LEU A 111 13.34 3.54 -4.56
CA LEU A 111 12.08 3.35 -3.84
C LEU A 111 11.85 1.89 -3.44
N LYS A 112 12.15 0.93 -4.32
CA LYS A 112 12.02 -0.50 -3.99
C LYS A 112 13.03 -0.93 -2.91
N ASP A 113 14.27 -0.49 -3.04
CA ASP A 113 15.32 -0.86 -2.09
C ASP A 113 14.98 -0.31 -0.70
N GLU A 114 14.65 0.97 -0.59
CA GLU A 114 14.28 1.58 0.69
C GLU A 114 13.00 0.97 1.27
N TRP A 115 12.01 0.65 0.42
CA TRP A 115 10.76 0.01 0.85
C TRP A 115 10.99 -1.35 1.52
N CYS A 116 11.91 -2.16 1.00
CA CYS A 116 12.28 -3.45 1.59
C CYS A 116 13.03 -3.32 2.92
N GLU A 117 13.76 -2.22 3.11
CA GLU A 117 14.58 -1.96 4.31
C GLU A 117 13.81 -1.19 5.40
N LEU A 118 12.55 -0.82 5.16
CA LEU A 118 11.74 -0.12 6.15
C LEU A 118 11.60 -0.96 7.42
N PRO A 119 11.98 -0.43 8.59
CA PRO A 119 11.81 -1.15 9.85
C PRO A 119 10.32 -1.25 10.17
N LEU A 120 9.80 -2.47 10.16
CA LEU A 120 8.49 -2.78 10.72
C LEU A 120 8.55 -2.48 12.22
N ARG A 121 7.76 -1.50 12.67
CA ARG A 121 7.74 -1.02 14.06
C ARG A 121 7.06 -1.99 15.02
#